data_AF-A0A5B6YXJ0-F1
#
_entry.id   AF-A0A5B6YXJ0-F1
#
_cell.length_a   1.000
_cell.length_b   1.000
_cell.length_c   1.000
_cell.angle_alpha   90.00
_cell.angle_beta   90.00
_cell.angle_gamma   90.00
#
_symmetry.space_group_name_H-M   'P 1'
#
loop_
_entity.id
_entity.type
_entity.pdbx_description
1 polymer ?
#
loop_
_entity_poly.entity_id
_entity_poly.type
_entity_poly.pdbx_seq_one_letter_code
_entity_poly.pdbx_strand_id
1 'polypeptide(L)'
;MPVGYVQIPVGIAGPLLLNGCEYTVPMATTEGCLVASTNRGCKAIYASGGATSIVLRDGMTRAPVVRFATAKRASELKFFLEDPLNFDTLAVVFNKSSRFARLQGIQCSIVGKNLYIRFSCSTGDAMGMNMVSKGVQNVLDFLQNDFPDMDVIGISGNFCSDKKAAAVNWIEGRGKSVVCEATITEEVVRKVLKTTVPALVELNMLKNLAGSAVAGALGGFNAHAANIVSAIFIATGQDPAQNIESSHCITMMEAINDGKDLHVSVSMPSIEVGTVGGGTQLASQSACLNLLGVKGASKESPGSNSRLLATIVAGSVLAGELSLMSAIAAGQLVKSHMRYNRSSRDVSKVAS
;
A
#
# COMPACT_ATOMS: atom_id res chain seq x y z
N MET A 1 -14.59 -26.94 2.59
CA MET A 1 -16.03 -26.63 2.42
C MET A 1 -16.31 -25.27 3.08
N PRO A 2 -16.97 -24.32 2.41
CA PRO A 2 -17.43 -23.07 3.03
C PRO A 2 -18.57 -23.33 4.02
N VAL A 3 -18.59 -22.62 5.16
CA VAL A 3 -19.61 -22.79 6.22
C VAL A 3 -20.52 -21.56 6.41
N GLY A 4 -20.28 -20.48 5.66
CA GLY A 4 -20.98 -19.21 5.78
C GLY A 4 -20.08 -18.02 5.45
N TYR A 5 -20.47 -16.83 5.91
CA TYR A 5 -19.68 -15.60 5.80
C TYR A 5 -19.69 -14.83 7.12
N VAL A 6 -18.62 -14.05 7.36
CA VAL A 6 -18.54 -13.11 8.50
C VAL A 6 -18.96 -11.74 8.01
N GLN A 7 -19.86 -11.09 8.74
CA GLN A 7 -20.28 -9.72 8.45
C GLN A 7 -19.34 -8.73 9.15
N ILE A 8 -18.79 -7.80 8.36
CA ILE A 8 -17.98 -6.68 8.86
C ILE A 8 -18.73 -5.39 8.52
N PRO A 9 -18.97 -4.48 9.48
CA PRO A 9 -19.60 -3.19 9.20
C PRO A 9 -18.80 -2.40 8.17
N VAL A 10 -19.50 -1.80 7.19
CA VAL A 10 -18.89 -0.92 6.18
C VAL A 10 -19.41 0.49 6.39
N GLY A 11 -18.51 1.40 6.76
CA GLY A 11 -18.78 2.84 6.82
C GLY A 11 -18.25 3.57 5.59
N ILE A 12 -18.56 4.86 5.51
CA ILE A 12 -18.12 5.75 4.45
C ILE A 12 -17.40 6.94 5.06
N ALA A 13 -16.23 7.29 4.51
CA ALA A 13 -15.53 8.54 4.77
C ALA A 13 -15.46 9.38 3.48
N GLY A 14 -15.78 10.68 3.56
CA GLY A 14 -15.65 11.58 2.41
C GLY A 14 -16.59 12.80 2.43
N PRO A 15 -16.59 13.59 1.34
CA PRO A 15 -15.78 13.37 0.13
C PRO A 15 -14.28 13.60 0.38
N LEU A 16 -13.45 12.71 -0.15
CA LEU A 16 -12.01 12.92 -0.29
C LEU A 16 -11.77 13.62 -1.64
N LEU A 17 -11.42 14.90 -1.61
CA LEU A 17 -11.03 15.65 -2.80
C LEU A 17 -9.57 15.35 -3.15
N LEU A 18 -9.34 14.61 -4.22
CA LEU A 18 -8.03 14.10 -4.64
C LEU A 18 -7.85 14.31 -6.14
N ASN A 19 -6.79 15.00 -6.55
CA ASN A 19 -6.52 15.33 -7.95
C ASN A 19 -7.72 15.96 -8.68
N GLY A 20 -8.45 16.85 -7.98
CA GLY A 20 -9.64 17.53 -8.51
C GLY A 20 -10.91 16.67 -8.60
N CYS A 21 -10.88 15.42 -8.12
CA CYS A 21 -12.04 14.52 -8.11
C CYS A 21 -12.46 14.18 -6.68
N GLU A 22 -13.76 13.99 -6.45
CA GLU A 22 -14.30 13.60 -5.15
C GLU A 22 -14.54 12.10 -5.05
N TYR A 23 -14.05 11.49 -3.96
CA TYR A 23 -14.23 10.06 -3.69
C TYR A 23 -14.96 9.84 -2.37
N THR A 24 -15.93 8.92 -2.41
CA THR A 24 -16.65 8.41 -1.24
C THR A 24 -16.02 7.09 -0.84
N VAL A 25 -15.18 7.09 0.20
CA VAL A 25 -14.30 5.96 0.52
C VAL A 25 -15.00 4.94 1.41
N PRO A 26 -15.24 3.70 0.93
CA PRO A 26 -15.80 2.63 1.75
C PRO A 26 -14.72 2.04 2.67
N MET A 27 -15.06 1.85 3.94
CA MET A 27 -14.17 1.35 4.98
C MET A 27 -14.85 0.26 5.80
N ALA A 28 -14.37 -0.98 5.69
CA ALA A 28 -14.89 -2.13 6.43
C ALA A 28 -14.08 -2.32 7.73
N THR A 29 -14.69 -2.07 8.89
CA THR A 29 -13.99 -2.13 10.18
C THR A 29 -14.94 -2.39 11.34
N THR A 30 -14.40 -2.96 12.40
CA THR A 30 -15.06 -3.07 13.72
C THR A 30 -14.44 -2.11 14.75
N GLU A 31 -13.41 -1.36 14.38
CA GLU A 31 -12.80 -0.36 15.25
C GLU A 31 -13.66 0.91 15.29
N GLY A 32 -14.20 1.23 16.46
CA GLY A 32 -14.91 2.48 16.71
C GLY A 32 -14.01 3.69 16.48
N CYS A 33 -14.60 4.82 16.11
CA CYS A 33 -13.93 6.06 15.68
C CYS A 33 -13.23 6.01 14.31
N LEU A 34 -12.79 4.86 13.78
CA LEU A 34 -11.89 4.85 12.61
C LEU A 34 -12.49 5.62 11.42
N VAL A 35 -13.69 5.25 10.99
CA VAL A 35 -14.38 5.91 9.86
C VAL A 35 -14.63 7.39 10.15
N ALA A 36 -15.04 7.74 11.37
CA ALA A 36 -15.32 9.12 11.76
C ALA A 36 -14.06 9.99 11.78
N SER A 37 -12.93 9.42 12.22
CA SER A 37 -11.62 10.07 12.23
C SER A 37 -11.14 10.31 10.80
N THR A 38 -11.19 9.29 9.94
CA THR A 38 -10.83 9.43 8.52
C THR A 38 -11.72 10.46 7.82
N ASN A 39 -13.02 10.47 8.12
CA ASN A 39 -13.96 11.46 7.60
C ASN A 39 -13.61 12.90 8.03
N ARG A 40 -13.17 13.10 9.27
CA ARG A 40 -12.68 14.40 9.77
C ARG A 40 -11.43 14.84 9.00
N GLY A 41 -10.52 13.91 8.71
CA GLY A 41 -9.35 14.16 7.85
C GLY A 41 -9.73 14.58 6.43
N CYS A 42 -10.66 13.85 5.81
CA CYS A 42 -11.19 14.18 4.47
C CYS A 42 -11.78 15.59 4.47
N LYS A 43 -12.56 15.94 5.51
CA LYS A 43 -13.12 17.30 5.67
C LYS A 43 -12.04 18.37 5.75
N ALA A 44 -10.93 18.13 6.45
CA ALA A 44 -9.84 19.08 6.54
C ALA A 44 -9.16 19.27 5.18
N ILE A 45 -8.84 18.17 4.48
CA ILE A 45 -8.26 18.21 3.13
C ILE A 45 -9.19 18.96 2.16
N TYR A 46 -10.47 18.61 2.14
CA TYR A 46 -11.47 19.23 1.27
C TYR A 46 -11.57 20.74 1.51
N ALA A 47 -11.67 21.15 2.79
CA ALA A 47 -11.79 22.56 3.17
C ALA A 47 -10.53 23.39 2.86
N SER A 48 -9.40 22.73 2.55
CA SER A 48 -8.15 23.39 2.15
C SER A 48 -7.81 23.22 0.67
N GLY A 49 -8.77 22.81 -0.17
CA GLY A 49 -8.62 22.76 -1.63
C GLY A 49 -8.24 21.39 -2.19
N GLY A 50 -8.18 20.35 -1.36
CA GLY A 50 -7.92 18.98 -1.79
C GLY A 50 -6.47 18.54 -1.62
N ALA A 51 -6.23 17.28 -2.00
CA ALA A 51 -4.91 16.66 -2.01
C ALA A 51 -4.47 16.34 -3.45
N THR A 52 -3.15 16.23 -3.64
CA THR A 52 -2.53 15.77 -4.87
C THR A 52 -1.86 14.42 -4.62
N SER A 53 -2.06 13.45 -5.51
CA SER A 53 -1.41 12.13 -5.42
C SER A 53 -0.86 11.65 -6.75
N ILE A 54 0.34 11.09 -6.69
CA ILE A 54 1.14 10.68 -7.85
C ILE A 54 1.62 9.25 -7.65
N VAL A 55 1.41 8.41 -8.67
CA VAL A 55 1.99 7.07 -8.73
C VAL A 55 3.39 7.17 -9.34
N LEU A 56 4.40 6.79 -8.56
CA LEU A 56 5.81 6.86 -8.93
C LEU A 56 6.31 5.56 -9.58
N ARG A 57 5.71 4.42 -9.21
CA ARG A 57 6.07 3.10 -9.72
C ARG A 57 4.84 2.19 -9.75
N ASP A 58 4.82 1.28 -10.73
CA ASP A 58 3.79 0.26 -10.90
C ASP A 58 4.43 -1.05 -11.35
N GLY A 59 4.71 -1.95 -10.41
CA GLY A 59 5.34 -3.24 -10.69
C GLY A 59 5.20 -4.23 -9.53
N MET A 60 4.44 -5.31 -9.76
CA MET A 60 4.38 -6.44 -8.84
C MET A 60 5.64 -7.31 -8.98
N THR A 61 6.04 -7.99 -7.91
CA THR A 61 7.29 -8.76 -7.88
C THR A 61 7.10 -10.22 -7.51
N ARG A 62 7.96 -11.07 -8.08
CA ARG A 62 8.14 -12.45 -7.67
C ARG A 62 9.63 -12.75 -7.69
N ALA A 63 10.11 -13.44 -6.66
CA ALA A 63 11.52 -13.77 -6.55
C ALA A 63 11.74 -15.25 -6.27
N PRO A 64 12.06 -16.08 -7.27
CA PRO A 64 12.51 -17.45 -7.07
C PRO A 64 13.89 -17.48 -6.40
N VAL A 65 14.19 -18.64 -5.81
CA VAL A 65 15.52 -19.01 -5.36
C VAL A 65 15.98 -20.24 -6.13
N VAL A 66 17.17 -20.14 -6.71
CA VAL A 66 17.82 -21.23 -7.44
C VAL A 66 19.21 -21.49 -6.85
N ARG A 67 19.76 -22.68 -7.12
CA ARG A 67 21.03 -23.13 -6.57
C ARG A 67 21.89 -23.77 -7.65
N PHE A 68 23.21 -23.57 -7.51
CA PHE A 68 24.23 -24.23 -8.32
C PHE A 68 25.24 -24.98 -7.45
N ALA A 69 26.16 -25.71 -8.09
CA ALA A 69 27.27 -26.39 -7.42
C ALA A 69 28.25 -25.40 -6.77
N THR A 70 28.47 -24.22 -7.40
CA THR A 70 29.46 -23.23 -6.96
C THR A 70 28.92 -21.80 -7.03
N ALA A 71 29.51 -20.89 -6.24
CA ALA A 71 29.19 -19.47 -6.30
C ALA A 71 29.52 -18.86 -7.68
N LYS A 72 30.63 -19.27 -8.31
CA LYS A 72 31.00 -18.83 -9.66
C LYS A 72 29.88 -19.10 -10.67
N ARG A 73 29.32 -20.32 -10.65
CA ARG A 73 28.25 -20.70 -11.57
C ARG A 73 26.94 -19.95 -11.31
N ALA A 74 26.61 -19.69 -10.04
CA ALA A 74 25.50 -18.81 -9.70
C ALA A 74 25.71 -17.36 -10.19
N SER A 75 26.95 -16.85 -10.15
CA SER A 75 27.30 -15.54 -10.70
C SER A 75 27.18 -15.46 -12.22
N GLU A 76 27.50 -16.54 -12.94
CA GLU A 76 27.30 -16.60 -14.39
C GLU A 76 25.81 -16.38 -14.75
N LEU A 77 24.88 -17.02 -14.02
CA LEU A 77 23.45 -16.76 -14.22
C LEU A 77 23.05 -15.34 -13.82
N LYS A 78 23.57 -14.79 -12.71
CA LYS A 78 23.30 -13.40 -12.32
C LYS A 78 23.68 -12.42 -13.42
N PHE A 79 24.91 -12.54 -13.94
CA PHE A 79 25.40 -11.64 -14.99
C PHE A 79 24.61 -11.80 -16.28
N PHE A 80 24.22 -13.03 -16.64
CA PHE A 80 23.34 -13.25 -17.78
C PHE A 80 21.99 -12.54 -17.62
N LEU A 81 21.34 -12.67 -16.46
CA LEU A 81 20.02 -12.09 -16.18
C LEU A 81 20.00 -10.56 -16.08
N GLU A 82 21.10 -9.96 -15.65
CA GLU A 82 21.23 -8.50 -15.49
C GLU A 82 21.92 -7.81 -16.68
N ASP A 83 22.39 -8.57 -17.67
CA ASP A 83 22.93 -8.01 -18.91
C ASP A 83 21.78 -7.40 -19.75
N PRO A 84 21.84 -6.08 -20.05
CA PRO A 84 20.84 -5.43 -20.88
C PRO A 84 20.65 -6.08 -22.25
N LEU A 85 21.67 -6.73 -22.82
CA LEU A 85 21.58 -7.41 -24.12
C LEU A 85 20.66 -8.64 -24.08
N ASN A 86 20.45 -9.25 -22.91
CA ASN A 86 19.59 -10.41 -22.75
C ASN A 86 18.15 -10.04 -22.34
N PHE A 87 17.92 -8.80 -21.91
CA PHE A 87 16.64 -8.39 -21.34
C PHE A 87 15.47 -8.60 -22.30
N ASP A 88 15.62 -8.24 -23.58
CA ASP A 88 14.54 -8.35 -24.57
C ASP A 88 14.11 -9.81 -24.78
N THR A 89 15.08 -10.74 -24.84
CA THR A 89 14.81 -12.17 -24.95
C THR A 89 14.06 -12.69 -23.73
N LEU A 90 14.54 -12.34 -22.53
CA LEU A 90 13.90 -12.71 -21.26
C LEU A 90 12.49 -12.12 -21.15
N ALA A 91 12.30 -10.86 -21.57
CA ALA A 91 11.02 -10.19 -21.60
C ALA A 91 10.04 -10.87 -22.58
N VAL A 92 10.49 -11.28 -23.77
CA VAL A 92 9.65 -12.04 -24.72
C VAL A 92 9.17 -13.35 -24.08
N VAL A 93 10.05 -14.09 -23.42
CA VAL A 93 9.69 -15.36 -22.75
C VAL A 93 8.71 -15.12 -21.59
N PHE A 94 9.00 -14.13 -20.75
CA PHE A 94 8.17 -13.76 -19.61
C PHE A 94 6.77 -13.31 -20.06
N ASN A 95 6.69 -12.42 -21.05
CA ASN A 95 5.47 -11.76 -21.49
C ASN A 95 4.50 -12.70 -22.23
N LYS A 96 4.98 -13.85 -22.74
CA LYS A 96 4.11 -14.92 -23.28
C LYS A 96 3.12 -15.47 -22.26
N SER A 97 3.37 -15.27 -20.97
CA SER A 97 2.49 -15.75 -19.89
C SER A 97 1.10 -15.07 -19.88
N SER A 98 1.00 -13.81 -20.33
CA SER A 98 -0.20 -12.99 -20.25
C SER A 98 -0.14 -11.76 -21.17
N ARG A 99 -1.28 -11.39 -21.75
CA ARG A 99 -1.40 -10.14 -22.54
C ARG A 99 -1.13 -8.85 -21.74
N PHE A 100 -1.25 -8.90 -20.41
CA PHE A 100 -1.04 -7.75 -19.52
C PHE A 100 0.32 -7.75 -18.82
N ALA A 101 0.99 -8.90 -18.73
CA ALA A 101 2.29 -9.00 -18.08
C ALA A 101 3.35 -8.32 -18.94
N ARG A 102 4.02 -7.30 -18.40
CA ARG A 102 5.23 -6.74 -19.02
C ARG A 102 6.36 -6.73 -18.01
N LEU A 103 7.37 -7.55 -18.26
CA LEU A 103 8.62 -7.54 -17.50
C LEU A 103 9.23 -6.12 -17.55
N GLN A 104 9.62 -5.61 -16.38
CA GLN A 104 10.21 -4.28 -16.21
C GLN A 104 11.67 -4.35 -15.79
N GLY A 105 12.07 -5.42 -15.12
CA GLY A 105 13.43 -5.55 -14.58
C GLY A 105 13.62 -6.83 -13.80
N ILE A 106 14.86 -7.27 -13.70
CA ILE A 106 15.31 -8.41 -12.92
C ILE A 106 16.44 -7.93 -12.01
N GLN A 107 16.31 -8.14 -10.70
CA GLN A 107 17.32 -7.79 -9.70
C GLN A 107 17.77 -9.05 -8.97
N CYS A 108 19.05 -9.38 -9.06
CA CYS A 108 19.61 -10.60 -8.51
C CYS A 108 20.41 -10.34 -7.24
N SER A 109 20.28 -11.22 -6.24
CA SER A 109 21.11 -11.25 -5.04
C SER A 109 21.70 -12.65 -4.83
N ILE A 110 23.01 -12.74 -4.59
CA ILE A 110 23.74 -14.01 -4.40
C ILE A 110 24.03 -14.22 -2.92
N VAL A 111 23.78 -15.44 -2.44
CA VAL A 111 24.21 -15.89 -1.11
C VAL A 111 24.89 -17.25 -1.25
N GLY A 112 26.23 -17.23 -1.26
CA GLY A 112 27.04 -18.40 -1.55
C GLY A 112 26.75 -18.95 -2.94
N LYS A 113 26.24 -20.18 -3.02
CA LYS A 113 25.87 -20.86 -4.28
C LYS A 113 24.38 -20.76 -4.63
N ASN A 114 23.63 -19.93 -3.90
CA ASN A 114 22.21 -19.67 -4.15
C ASN A 114 22.03 -18.29 -4.77
N LEU A 115 21.08 -18.18 -5.70
CA LEU A 115 20.72 -16.94 -6.38
C LEU A 115 19.23 -16.64 -6.15
N TYR A 116 18.93 -15.44 -5.66
CA TYR A 116 17.59 -14.91 -5.48
C TYR A 116 17.32 -13.90 -6.59
N ILE A 117 16.28 -14.15 -7.41
CA ILE A 117 16.09 -13.41 -8.67
C ILE A 117 14.78 -12.64 -8.59
N ARG A 118 14.79 -11.35 -8.28
CA ARG A 118 13.56 -10.55 -8.12
C ARG A 118 13.12 -9.98 -9.47
N PHE A 119 12.10 -10.61 -10.06
CA PHE A 119 11.43 -10.12 -11.26
C PHE A 119 10.42 -9.04 -10.87
N SER A 120 10.36 -7.96 -11.65
CA SER A 120 9.34 -6.90 -11.55
C SER A 120 8.54 -6.81 -12.84
N CYS A 121 7.23 -6.63 -12.72
CA CYS A 121 6.32 -6.74 -13.86
C CYS A 121 5.07 -5.86 -13.66
N SER A 122 4.62 -5.17 -14.71
CA SER A 122 3.29 -4.55 -14.72
C SER A 122 2.22 -5.62 -14.97
N THR A 123 1.04 -5.47 -14.37
CA THR A 123 0.03 -6.56 -14.34
C THR A 123 -1.37 -6.12 -14.75
N GLY A 124 -1.46 -4.97 -15.44
CA GLY A 124 -2.73 -4.34 -15.75
C GLY A 124 -3.46 -3.95 -14.46
N ASP A 125 -4.76 -4.25 -14.40
CA ASP A 125 -5.61 -3.91 -13.25
C ASP A 125 -5.73 -5.03 -12.20
N ALA A 126 -5.01 -6.14 -12.39
CA ALA A 126 -4.89 -7.14 -11.34
C ALA A 126 -3.82 -6.72 -10.32
N MET A 127 -3.91 -7.21 -9.08
CA MET A 127 -2.77 -7.14 -8.15
C MET A 127 -1.58 -7.94 -8.70
N GLY A 128 -1.87 -9.03 -9.42
CA GLY A 128 -0.93 -9.62 -10.37
C GLY A 128 -0.09 -10.79 -9.87
N MET A 129 -0.22 -11.22 -8.61
CA MET A 129 0.67 -12.25 -8.05
C MET A 129 0.74 -13.56 -8.84
N ASN A 130 -0.40 -14.09 -9.28
CA ASN A 130 -0.45 -15.29 -10.12
C ASN A 130 0.14 -15.06 -11.51
N MET A 131 -0.06 -13.86 -12.06
CA MET A 131 0.44 -13.48 -13.38
C MET A 131 1.96 -13.41 -13.40
N VAL A 132 2.56 -12.75 -12.40
CA VAL A 132 4.02 -12.65 -12.28
C VAL A 132 4.63 -14.03 -12.02
N SER A 133 4.04 -14.85 -11.14
CA SER A 133 4.51 -16.22 -10.90
C SER A 133 4.58 -17.07 -12.18
N LYS A 134 3.57 -16.98 -13.06
CA LYS A 134 3.58 -17.69 -14.33
C LYS A 134 4.67 -17.19 -15.28
N GLY A 135 4.86 -15.87 -15.37
CA GLY A 135 5.92 -15.27 -16.18
C GLY A 135 7.31 -15.70 -15.72
N VAL A 136 7.54 -15.75 -14.40
CA VAL A 136 8.78 -16.27 -13.81
C VAL A 136 9.00 -17.73 -14.18
N GLN A 137 7.97 -18.58 -14.07
CA GLN A 137 8.10 -20.00 -14.41
C GLN A 137 8.55 -20.19 -15.86
N ASN A 138 7.95 -19.46 -16.80
CA ASN A 138 8.37 -19.51 -18.21
C ASN A 138 9.86 -19.17 -18.40
N VAL A 139 10.35 -18.15 -17.68
CA VAL A 139 11.76 -17.76 -17.77
C VAL A 139 12.66 -18.84 -17.16
N LEU A 140 12.30 -19.41 -16.01
CA LEU A 140 13.05 -20.50 -15.41
C LEU A 140 13.13 -21.73 -16.33
N ASP A 141 12.02 -22.11 -16.97
CA ASP A 141 11.97 -23.22 -17.92
C ASP A 141 12.83 -22.95 -19.16
N PHE A 142 12.84 -21.71 -19.65
CA PHE A 142 13.70 -21.29 -20.77
C PHE A 142 15.18 -21.38 -20.41
N LEU A 143 15.57 -20.95 -19.21
CA LEU A 143 16.94 -20.95 -18.72
C LEU A 143 17.52 -22.37 -18.55
N GLN A 144 16.67 -23.39 -18.36
CA GLN A 144 17.13 -24.78 -18.24
C GLN A 144 17.88 -25.29 -19.47
N ASN A 145 17.72 -24.66 -20.64
CA ASN A 145 18.48 -25.03 -21.84
C ASN A 145 19.98 -24.69 -21.72
N ASP A 146 20.31 -23.50 -21.18
CA ASP A 146 21.69 -22.99 -21.06
C ASP A 146 22.30 -23.21 -19.67
N PHE A 147 21.42 -23.41 -18.67
CA PHE A 147 21.76 -23.69 -17.27
C PHE A 147 21.08 -24.99 -16.79
N PRO A 148 21.34 -26.15 -17.42
CA PRO A 148 20.72 -27.43 -17.05
C PRO A 148 21.14 -27.92 -15.66
N ASP A 149 22.19 -27.33 -15.09
CA ASP A 149 22.68 -27.57 -13.73
C ASP A 149 22.00 -26.69 -12.67
N MET A 150 21.03 -25.86 -13.06
CA MET A 150 20.25 -25.00 -12.17
C MET A 150 19.19 -25.79 -11.40
N ASP A 151 19.37 -25.89 -10.08
CA ASP A 151 18.39 -26.46 -9.16
C ASP A 151 17.39 -25.37 -8.69
N VAL A 152 16.13 -25.46 -9.14
CA VAL A 152 15.07 -24.53 -8.75
C VAL A 152 14.50 -24.95 -7.40
N ILE A 153 15.03 -24.33 -6.34
CA ILE A 153 14.62 -24.62 -4.96
C ILE A 153 13.17 -24.18 -4.69
N GLY A 154 12.75 -23.06 -5.28
CA GLY A 154 11.37 -22.63 -5.18
C GLY A 154 11.06 -21.34 -5.93
N ILE A 155 9.81 -21.21 -6.38
CA ILE A 155 9.33 -20.03 -7.12
C ILE A 155 9.25 -18.77 -6.25
N SER A 156 9.23 -18.93 -4.92
CA SER A 156 9.25 -17.85 -3.94
C SER A 156 10.33 -18.11 -2.87
N GLY A 157 11.47 -17.46 -3.02
CA GLY A 157 12.58 -17.45 -2.07
C GLY A 157 12.52 -16.31 -1.07
N ASN A 158 11.33 -15.80 -0.77
CA ASN A 158 11.10 -14.66 0.14
C ASN A 158 11.78 -13.32 -0.22
N PHE A 159 12.44 -13.19 -1.37
CA PHE A 159 13.03 -11.92 -1.85
C PHE A 159 12.05 -11.06 -2.69
N CYS A 160 10.75 -11.40 -2.69
CA CYS A 160 9.74 -10.61 -3.40
C CYS A 160 9.58 -9.22 -2.76
N SER A 161 9.35 -9.08 -1.44
CA SER A 161 8.81 -10.07 -0.47
C SER A 161 7.29 -9.99 -0.47
N ASP A 162 6.56 -11.04 -0.08
CA ASP A 162 5.08 -11.02 -0.09
C ASP A 162 4.51 -11.37 1.29
N LYS A 163 3.76 -10.44 1.90
CA LYS A 163 3.14 -10.60 3.23
C LYS A 163 4.16 -10.76 4.37
N LYS A 164 5.37 -10.19 4.22
CA LYS A 164 6.40 -10.17 5.27
C LYS A 164 7.09 -8.81 5.27
N ALA A 165 7.24 -8.20 6.44
CA ALA A 165 7.98 -6.95 6.57
C ALA A 165 9.41 -7.12 6.03
N ALA A 166 9.75 -6.38 4.97
CA ALA A 166 11.02 -6.54 4.25
C ALA A 166 11.52 -5.20 3.69
N ALA A 167 12.81 -4.92 3.92
CA ALA A 167 13.42 -3.65 3.53
C ALA A 167 13.47 -3.48 2.01
N VAL A 168 13.58 -4.58 1.25
CA VAL A 168 13.56 -4.53 -0.21
C VAL A 168 12.27 -3.88 -0.74
N ASN A 169 11.12 -4.10 -0.09
CA ASN A 169 9.86 -3.48 -0.53
C ASN A 169 9.75 -2.01 -0.11
N TRP A 170 10.40 -1.63 0.99
CA TRP A 170 10.53 -0.23 1.40
C TRP A 170 11.42 0.57 0.43
N ILE A 171 12.57 0.01 0.05
CA ILE A 171 13.60 0.68 -0.73
C ILE A 171 13.27 0.66 -2.23
N GLU A 172 12.93 -0.51 -2.78
CA GLU A 172 12.77 -0.72 -4.22
C GLU A 172 11.30 -0.63 -4.67
N GLY A 173 10.38 -0.54 -3.72
CA GLY A 173 8.94 -0.62 -3.95
C GLY A 173 8.42 -2.01 -4.33
N ARG A 174 7.10 -2.18 -4.27
CA ARG A 174 6.38 -3.39 -4.71
C ARG A 174 4.90 -3.11 -4.95
N GLY A 175 4.35 -3.49 -6.10
CA GLY A 175 3.01 -3.04 -6.49
C GLY A 175 3.06 -1.57 -6.90
N LYS A 176 2.33 -0.69 -6.20
CA LYS A 176 2.26 0.74 -6.50
C LYS A 176 3.03 1.55 -5.46
N SER A 177 3.99 2.36 -5.91
CA SER A 177 4.63 3.37 -5.08
C SER A 177 3.90 4.69 -5.27
N VAL A 178 3.37 5.27 -4.21
CA VAL A 178 2.49 6.44 -4.27
C VAL A 178 2.96 7.50 -3.27
N VAL A 179 2.98 8.76 -3.70
CA VAL A 179 3.05 9.92 -2.82
C VAL A 179 1.71 10.65 -2.84
N CYS A 180 1.28 11.16 -1.70
CA CYS A 180 0.10 11.99 -1.58
C CYS A 180 0.38 13.15 -0.62
N GLU A 181 -0.01 14.37 -1.00
CA GLU A 181 0.23 15.57 -0.20
C GLU A 181 -0.97 16.51 -0.20
N ALA A 182 -1.03 17.37 0.83
CA ALA A 182 -1.98 18.47 0.93
C ALA A 182 -1.39 19.62 1.75
N THR A 183 -1.86 20.83 1.46
CA THR A 183 -1.68 21.99 2.35
C THR A 183 -2.96 22.19 3.14
N ILE A 184 -2.86 22.26 4.47
CA ILE A 184 -3.99 22.50 5.38
C ILE A 184 -3.83 23.89 5.99
N THR A 185 -4.83 24.74 5.79
CA THR A 185 -4.76 26.13 6.24
C THR A 185 -4.83 26.25 7.76
N GLU A 186 -4.22 27.29 8.32
CA GLU A 186 -4.23 27.58 9.77
C GLU A 186 -5.65 27.48 10.36
N GLU A 187 -6.62 28.08 9.66
CA GLU A 187 -8.01 28.10 10.07
C GLU A 187 -8.59 26.69 10.18
N VAL A 188 -8.30 25.81 9.22
CA VAL A 188 -8.78 24.43 9.20
C VAL A 188 -8.07 23.60 10.27
N VAL A 189 -6.77 23.79 10.48
CA VAL A 189 -6.03 23.14 11.58
C VAL A 189 -6.67 23.49 12.93
N ARG A 190 -6.98 24.76 13.17
CA ARG A 190 -7.62 25.20 14.42
C ARG A 190 -9.09 24.77 14.53
N LYS A 191 -9.90 25.00 13.50
CA LYS A 191 -11.36 24.81 13.56
C LYS A 191 -11.79 23.37 13.34
N VAL A 192 -11.13 22.62 12.47
CA VAL A 192 -11.49 21.22 12.15
C VAL A 192 -10.62 20.26 12.96
N LEU A 193 -9.30 20.45 12.94
CA LEU A 193 -8.35 19.53 13.59
C LEU A 193 -8.12 19.83 15.07
N LYS A 194 -8.57 20.99 15.56
CA LYS A 194 -8.58 21.37 16.99
C LYS A 194 -7.18 21.30 17.62
N THR A 195 -6.16 21.70 16.85
CA THR A 195 -4.75 21.73 17.26
C THR A 195 -4.05 22.94 16.61
N THR A 196 -2.72 22.99 16.67
CA THR A 196 -1.87 24.01 16.03
C THR A 196 -0.84 23.35 15.10
N VAL A 197 -0.34 24.10 14.11
CA VAL A 197 0.71 23.62 13.19
C VAL A 197 1.99 23.23 13.93
N PRO A 198 2.55 24.05 14.84
CA PRO A 198 3.77 23.66 15.57
C PRO A 198 3.63 22.35 16.35
N ALA A 199 2.48 22.12 17.00
CA ALA A 199 2.23 20.89 17.74
C ALA A 199 2.18 19.65 16.84
N LEU A 200 1.62 19.78 15.62
CA LEU A 200 1.59 18.69 14.66
C LEU A 200 2.99 18.35 14.12
N VAL A 201 3.76 19.37 13.77
CA VAL A 201 5.13 19.20 13.26
C VAL A 201 6.02 18.57 14.33
N GLU A 202 5.99 19.09 15.55
CA GLU A 202 6.76 18.54 16.68
C GLU A 202 6.36 17.09 16.98
N LEU A 203 5.05 16.81 17.06
CA LEU A 203 4.58 15.46 17.31
C LEU A 203 4.98 14.50 16.19
N ASN A 204 4.91 14.91 14.91
CA ASN A 204 5.34 14.06 13.79
C ASN A 204 6.82 13.72 13.89
N MET A 205 7.67 14.71 14.17
CA MET A 205 9.10 14.51 14.37
C MET A 205 9.39 13.54 15.53
N LEU A 206 8.76 13.75 16.68
CA LEU A 206 9.03 12.95 17.87
C LEU A 206 8.41 11.55 17.82
N LYS A 207 7.20 11.41 17.27
CA LYS A 207 6.47 10.14 17.21
C LYS A 207 6.83 9.32 15.98
N ASN A 208 6.51 9.85 14.79
CA ASN A 208 6.55 9.07 13.55
C ASN A 208 7.97 8.89 13.02
N LEU A 209 8.89 9.81 13.35
CA LEU A 209 10.30 9.67 12.97
C LEU A 209 11.15 9.14 14.14
N ALA A 210 11.39 9.96 15.17
CA ALA A 210 12.29 9.59 16.27
C ALA A 210 11.78 8.36 17.04
N GLY A 211 10.49 8.32 17.38
CA GLY A 211 9.87 7.18 18.06
C GLY A 211 9.95 5.89 17.26
N SER A 212 9.63 5.94 15.97
CA SER A 212 9.78 4.79 15.06
C SER A 212 11.24 4.35 14.90
N ALA A 213 12.19 5.29 14.87
CA ALA A 213 13.62 4.98 14.82
C ALA A 213 14.08 4.27 16.11
N VAL A 214 13.69 4.76 17.28
CA VAL A 214 13.95 4.10 18.58
C VAL A 214 13.36 2.69 18.62
N ALA A 215 12.18 2.50 18.03
CA ALA A 215 11.53 1.19 17.95
C ALA A 215 12.16 0.22 16.93
N GLY A 216 13.12 0.67 16.11
CA GLY A 216 13.66 -0.12 15.01
C GLY A 216 12.62 -0.46 13.95
N ALA A 217 11.65 0.42 13.73
CA ALA A 217 10.55 0.18 12.80
C ALA A 217 11.05 0.10 11.35
N LEU A 218 10.56 -0.89 10.60
CA LEU A 218 10.83 -1.04 9.17
C LEU A 218 9.63 -0.56 8.36
N GLY A 219 9.78 0.58 7.67
CA GLY A 219 8.72 1.19 6.87
C GLY A 219 7.53 1.75 7.66
N GLY A 220 7.60 1.74 9.00
CA GLY A 220 6.55 2.17 9.92
C GLY A 220 6.74 3.59 10.47
N PHE A 221 6.97 4.58 9.61
CA PHE A 221 7.20 5.98 9.99
C PHE A 221 5.90 6.81 9.91
N ASN A 222 4.82 6.26 10.48
CA ASN A 222 3.45 6.78 10.38
C ASN A 222 2.66 6.53 11.67
N ALA A 223 1.45 7.07 11.76
CA ALA A 223 0.59 6.91 12.91
C ALA A 223 -0.24 5.63 12.88
N HIS A 224 -1.03 5.42 11.81
CA HIS A 224 -1.95 4.30 11.66
C HIS A 224 -2.31 3.97 10.20
N ALA A 225 -1.37 4.07 9.26
CA ALA A 225 -1.63 3.75 7.85
C ALA A 225 -2.28 2.36 7.68
N ALA A 226 -1.85 1.38 8.48
CA ALA A 226 -2.38 0.02 8.50
C ALA A 226 -3.89 -0.07 8.78
N ASN A 227 -4.45 0.82 9.61
CA ASN A 227 -5.88 0.84 9.89
C ASN A 227 -6.68 1.20 8.63
N ILE A 228 -6.22 2.24 7.92
CA ILE A 228 -6.88 2.74 6.72
C ILE A 228 -6.76 1.72 5.59
N VAL A 229 -5.55 1.21 5.35
CA VAL A 229 -5.27 0.21 4.32
C VAL A 229 -6.14 -1.02 4.55
N SER A 230 -6.15 -1.58 5.76
CA SER A 230 -6.96 -2.76 6.09
C SER A 230 -8.45 -2.53 5.85
N ALA A 231 -8.98 -1.39 6.30
CA ALA A 231 -10.40 -1.10 6.16
C ALA A 231 -10.85 -0.97 4.70
N ILE A 232 -10.03 -0.31 3.87
CA ILE A 232 -10.31 -0.21 2.42
C ILE A 232 -10.10 -1.56 1.75
N PHE A 233 -9.06 -2.33 2.11
CA PHE A 233 -8.75 -3.62 1.51
C PHE A 233 -9.89 -4.62 1.70
N ILE A 234 -10.42 -4.72 2.92
CA ILE A 234 -11.55 -5.60 3.24
C ILE A 234 -12.80 -5.15 2.47
N ALA A 235 -13.09 -3.83 2.45
CA ALA A 235 -14.25 -3.29 1.76
C ALA A 235 -14.20 -3.53 0.25
N THR A 236 -13.02 -3.44 -0.36
CA THR A 236 -12.82 -3.48 -1.82
C THR A 236 -12.33 -4.83 -2.35
N GLY A 237 -12.24 -5.86 -1.49
CA GLY A 237 -11.91 -7.23 -1.89
C GLY A 237 -10.45 -7.46 -2.25
N GLN A 238 -9.56 -6.68 -1.67
CA GLN A 238 -8.11 -6.90 -1.73
C GLN A 238 -7.70 -8.04 -0.78
N ASP A 239 -6.41 -8.38 -0.76
CA ASP A 239 -5.86 -9.38 0.17
C ASP A 239 -5.43 -8.70 1.49
N PRO A 240 -6.16 -8.89 2.61
CA PRO A 240 -5.85 -8.18 3.85
C PRO A 240 -4.49 -8.56 4.45
N ALA A 241 -3.93 -9.72 4.09
CA ALA A 241 -2.60 -10.13 4.58
C ALA A 241 -1.47 -9.30 3.92
N GLN A 242 -1.74 -8.65 2.78
CA GLN A 242 -0.80 -7.73 2.14
C GLN A 242 -0.74 -6.36 2.84
N ASN A 243 -1.59 -6.12 3.84
CA ASN A 243 -1.51 -4.94 4.69
C ASN A 243 -0.11 -4.77 5.32
N ILE A 244 0.59 -5.88 5.62
CA ILE A 244 1.95 -5.86 6.21
C ILE A 244 2.90 -4.93 5.44
N GLU A 245 2.88 -4.99 4.11
CA GLU A 245 3.77 -4.20 3.26
C GLU A 245 3.03 -3.02 2.62
N SER A 246 1.74 -3.17 2.32
CA SER A 246 0.90 -2.09 1.78
C SER A 246 0.71 -0.94 2.76
N SER A 247 0.93 -1.16 4.07
CA SER A 247 0.92 -0.10 5.08
C SER A 247 2.29 0.52 5.35
N HIS A 248 3.34 0.13 4.61
CA HIS A 248 4.60 0.86 4.65
C HIS A 248 4.33 2.32 4.25
N CYS A 249 4.65 3.24 5.16
CA CYS A 249 4.32 4.65 5.01
C CYS A 249 5.28 5.49 5.84
N ILE A 250 5.77 6.58 5.24
CA ILE A 250 6.38 7.70 5.96
C ILE A 250 5.48 8.92 5.85
N THR A 251 5.15 9.50 6.99
CA THR A 251 4.34 10.72 7.11
C THR A 251 5.27 11.90 7.42
N MET A 252 5.24 12.93 6.58
CA MET A 252 5.99 14.17 6.78
C MET A 252 5.01 15.32 7.02
N MET A 253 5.40 16.22 7.92
CA MET A 253 4.62 17.40 8.30
C MET A 253 5.58 18.59 8.44
N GLU A 254 5.30 19.65 7.70
CA GLU A 254 6.14 20.84 7.64
C GLU A 254 5.28 22.09 7.79
N ALA A 255 5.80 23.08 8.53
CA ALA A 255 5.16 24.37 8.64
C ALA A 255 5.57 25.22 7.43
N ILE A 256 4.59 25.77 6.71
CA ILE A 256 4.81 26.61 5.53
C ILE A 256 4.13 27.97 5.71
N ASN A 257 4.34 28.91 4.78
CA ASN A 257 3.72 30.24 4.81
C ASN A 257 3.92 30.95 6.16
N ASP A 258 5.20 31.11 6.57
CA ASP A 258 5.61 31.65 7.87
C ASP A 258 5.05 30.88 9.08
N GLY A 259 4.82 29.59 8.91
CA GLY A 259 4.35 28.66 9.94
C GLY A 259 2.85 28.68 10.20
N LYS A 260 2.08 29.36 9.35
CA LYS A 260 0.61 29.43 9.46
C LYS A 260 -0.06 28.16 8.98
N ASP A 261 0.41 27.63 7.86
CA ASP A 261 -0.21 26.48 7.21
C ASP A 261 0.66 25.23 7.39
N LEU A 262 0.02 24.08 7.29
CA LEU A 262 0.67 22.77 7.37
C LEU A 262 0.77 22.17 5.97
N HIS A 263 1.97 21.91 5.48
CA HIS A 263 2.17 20.90 4.46
C HIS A 263 2.23 19.52 5.12
N VAL A 264 1.47 18.57 4.58
CA VAL A 264 1.49 17.19 5.04
C VAL A 264 1.57 16.26 3.84
N SER A 265 2.40 15.23 3.94
CA SER A 265 2.51 14.20 2.91
C SER A 265 2.66 12.80 3.49
N VAL A 266 2.25 11.82 2.70
CA VAL A 266 2.51 10.40 2.93
C VAL A 266 3.18 9.81 1.70
N SER A 267 4.21 8.99 1.93
CA SER A 267 4.86 8.20 0.88
C SER A 267 4.73 6.72 1.19
N MET A 268 4.08 5.98 0.30
CA MET A 268 3.74 4.57 0.43
C MET A 268 4.36 3.78 -0.72
N PRO A 269 5.55 3.18 -0.54
CA PRO A 269 6.31 2.60 -1.65
C PRO A 269 5.78 1.25 -2.14
N SER A 270 4.90 0.59 -1.38
CA SER A 270 4.55 -0.81 -1.61
C SER A 270 3.06 -1.16 -1.53
N ILE A 271 2.17 -0.33 -2.09
CA ILE A 271 0.72 -0.60 -2.08
C ILE A 271 0.37 -1.72 -3.08
N GLU A 272 -0.16 -2.82 -2.58
CA GLU A 272 -0.53 -3.99 -3.39
C GLU A 272 -2.05 -4.06 -3.59
N VAL A 273 -2.52 -3.52 -4.71
CA VAL A 273 -3.96 -3.47 -5.01
C VAL A 273 -4.27 -3.90 -6.43
N GLY A 274 -5.49 -4.40 -6.61
CA GLY A 274 -6.08 -4.72 -7.91
C GLY A 274 -7.58 -4.45 -7.91
N THR A 275 -8.12 -4.26 -9.11
CA THR A 275 -9.56 -4.06 -9.34
C THR A 275 -10.17 -5.19 -10.16
N VAL A 276 -9.36 -6.22 -10.45
CA VAL A 276 -9.73 -7.48 -11.11
C VAL A 276 -9.11 -8.66 -10.37
N GLY A 277 -9.88 -9.74 -10.20
CA GLY A 277 -9.43 -11.00 -9.63
C GLY A 277 -9.53 -11.06 -8.10
N GLY A 278 -9.39 -12.26 -7.53
CA GLY A 278 -9.52 -12.46 -6.09
C GLY A 278 -10.89 -12.02 -5.55
N GLY A 279 -10.90 -11.39 -4.38
CA GLY A 279 -12.11 -10.94 -3.69
C GLY A 279 -12.87 -9.81 -4.40
N THR A 280 -12.24 -9.12 -5.37
CA THR A 280 -12.87 -8.01 -6.13
C THR A 280 -14.11 -8.44 -6.90
N GLN A 281 -14.27 -9.73 -7.21
CA GLN A 281 -15.41 -10.28 -7.95
C GLN A 281 -16.64 -10.52 -7.07
N LEU A 282 -16.49 -10.53 -5.74
CA LEU A 282 -17.61 -10.71 -4.82
C LEU A 282 -18.53 -9.49 -4.89
N ALA A 283 -19.84 -9.71 -4.82
CA ALA A 283 -20.84 -8.67 -5.08
C ALA A 283 -20.67 -7.42 -4.19
N SER A 284 -20.49 -7.61 -2.87
CA SER A 284 -20.33 -6.51 -1.92
C SER A 284 -19.05 -5.71 -2.15
N GLN A 285 -17.94 -6.39 -2.44
CA GLN A 285 -16.65 -5.78 -2.72
C GLN A 285 -16.64 -5.06 -4.08
N SER A 286 -17.29 -5.65 -5.09
CA SER A 286 -17.54 -5.01 -6.39
C SER A 286 -18.37 -3.74 -6.24
N ALA A 287 -19.39 -3.72 -5.38
CA ALA A 287 -20.18 -2.51 -5.10
C ALA A 287 -19.31 -1.39 -4.50
N CYS A 288 -18.40 -1.73 -3.57
CA CYS A 288 -17.46 -0.76 -3.00
C CYS A 288 -16.46 -0.23 -4.05
N LEU A 289 -15.97 -1.09 -4.96
CA LEU A 289 -15.12 -0.64 -6.07
C LEU A 289 -15.89 0.22 -7.09
N ASN A 290 -17.18 -0.06 -7.32
CA ASN A 290 -18.05 0.77 -8.17
C ASN A 290 -18.28 2.15 -7.55
N LEU A 291 -18.44 2.24 -6.22
CA LEU A 291 -18.57 3.51 -5.51
C LEU A 291 -17.35 4.42 -5.72
N LEU A 292 -16.16 3.81 -5.83
CA LEU A 292 -14.91 4.50 -6.13
C LEU A 292 -14.67 4.72 -7.64
N GLY A 293 -15.54 4.20 -8.52
CA GLY A 293 -15.38 4.31 -9.98
C GLY A 293 -14.27 3.44 -10.58
N VAL A 294 -13.70 2.49 -9.85
CA VAL A 294 -12.49 1.74 -10.25
C VAL A 294 -12.73 0.25 -10.52
N LYS A 295 -13.97 -0.24 -10.44
CA LYS A 295 -14.25 -1.68 -10.59
C LYS A 295 -13.87 -2.22 -11.97
N GLY A 296 -13.16 -3.34 -11.99
CA GLY A 296 -12.83 -4.06 -13.22
C GLY A 296 -11.59 -3.54 -13.93
N ALA A 297 -11.32 -4.13 -15.10
CA ALA A 297 -10.25 -3.70 -15.98
C ALA A 297 -10.60 -2.35 -16.62
N SER A 298 -9.63 -1.45 -16.67
CA SER A 298 -9.79 -0.20 -17.39
C SER A 298 -9.96 -0.45 -18.88
N LYS A 299 -10.91 0.28 -19.49
CA LYS A 299 -11.12 0.26 -20.95
C LYS A 299 -10.17 1.21 -21.69
N GLU A 300 -9.68 2.25 -21.01
CA GLU A 300 -8.85 3.29 -21.61
C GLU A 300 -7.38 2.90 -21.60
N SER A 301 -6.87 2.49 -20.44
CA SER A 301 -5.46 2.17 -20.25
C SER A 301 -5.28 1.10 -19.20
N PRO A 302 -4.74 -0.09 -19.55
CA PRO A 302 -4.51 -1.17 -18.58
C PRO A 302 -3.78 -0.69 -17.32
N GLY A 303 -4.36 -1.01 -16.17
CA GLY A 303 -3.82 -0.63 -14.87
C GLY A 303 -4.28 0.73 -14.35
N SER A 304 -5.00 1.55 -15.13
CA SER A 304 -5.41 2.88 -14.65
C SER A 304 -6.36 2.81 -13.46
N ASN A 305 -7.26 1.83 -13.41
CA ASN A 305 -8.19 1.66 -12.29
C ASN A 305 -7.45 1.23 -11.02
N SER A 306 -6.52 0.28 -11.14
CA SER A 306 -5.72 -0.16 -9.99
C SER A 306 -4.72 0.92 -9.51
N ARG A 307 -4.22 1.78 -10.40
CA ARG A 307 -3.42 2.95 -10.03
C ARG A 307 -4.27 3.99 -9.30
N LEU A 308 -5.48 4.26 -9.79
CA LEU A 308 -6.42 5.16 -9.12
C LEU A 308 -6.83 4.64 -7.73
N LEU A 309 -7.09 3.34 -7.59
CA LEU A 309 -7.35 2.74 -6.28
C LEU A 309 -6.17 2.96 -5.32
N ALA A 310 -4.92 2.81 -5.79
CA ALA A 310 -3.74 3.05 -4.96
C ALA A 310 -3.63 4.52 -4.52
N THR A 311 -3.94 5.48 -5.38
CA THR A 311 -3.97 6.91 -5.00
C THR A 311 -5.09 7.21 -4.01
N ILE A 312 -6.26 6.59 -4.15
CA ILE A 312 -7.37 6.73 -3.18
C ILE A 312 -6.97 6.16 -1.82
N VAL A 313 -6.29 5.00 -1.79
CA VAL A 313 -5.74 4.43 -0.54
C VAL A 313 -4.75 5.41 0.10
N ALA A 314 -3.79 5.94 -0.64
CA ALA A 314 -2.80 6.90 -0.12
C ALA A 314 -3.45 8.19 0.38
N GLY A 315 -4.40 8.77 -0.36
CA GLY A 315 -5.14 9.96 0.07
C GLY A 315 -6.02 9.72 1.30
N SER A 316 -6.57 8.52 1.43
CA SER A 316 -7.30 8.11 2.64
C SER A 316 -6.37 7.95 3.84
N VAL A 317 -5.16 7.40 3.62
CA VAL A 317 -4.11 7.31 4.65
C VAL A 317 -3.71 8.71 5.10
N LEU A 318 -3.45 9.64 4.16
CA LEU A 318 -3.16 11.05 4.48
C LEU A 318 -4.25 11.68 5.37
N ALA A 319 -5.53 11.48 5.03
CA ALA A 319 -6.66 11.94 5.83
C ALA A 319 -6.66 11.31 7.23
N GLY A 320 -6.46 10.00 7.31
CA GLY A 320 -6.36 9.27 8.57
C GLY A 320 -5.22 9.80 9.45
N GLU A 321 -4.02 9.93 8.91
CA GLU A 321 -2.83 10.43 9.58
C GLU A 321 -3.07 11.82 10.16
N LEU A 322 -3.61 12.74 9.34
CA LEU A 322 -3.90 14.11 9.73
C LEU A 322 -4.85 14.16 10.94
N SER A 323 -5.94 13.39 10.91
CA SER A 323 -6.92 13.38 11.99
C SER A 323 -6.37 12.76 13.27
N LEU A 324 -5.69 11.61 13.18
CA LEU A 324 -5.16 10.91 14.36
C LEU A 324 -4.05 11.74 15.04
N MET A 325 -3.08 12.24 14.26
CA MET A 325 -2.01 13.10 14.78
C MET A 325 -2.58 14.34 15.48
N SER A 326 -3.63 14.93 14.91
CA SER A 326 -4.33 16.06 15.54
C SER A 326 -5.02 15.70 16.85
N ALA A 327 -5.65 14.53 16.91
CA ALA A 327 -6.28 14.04 18.14
C ALA A 327 -5.25 13.73 19.25
N ILE A 328 -4.06 13.24 18.89
CA ILE A 328 -2.96 13.00 19.83
C ILE A 328 -2.40 14.33 20.32
N ALA A 329 -2.06 15.26 19.41
CA ALA A 329 -1.52 16.57 19.74
C ALA A 329 -2.46 17.37 20.67
N ALA A 330 -3.78 17.22 20.51
CA ALA A 330 -4.79 17.87 21.35
C ALA A 330 -5.14 17.09 22.64
N GLY A 331 -4.53 15.93 22.90
CA GLY A 331 -4.85 15.08 24.07
C GLY A 331 -6.26 14.48 24.06
N GLN A 332 -6.86 14.31 22.88
CA GLN A 332 -8.26 13.90 22.69
C GLN A 332 -8.45 12.41 22.37
N LEU A 333 -7.37 11.67 22.15
CA LEU A 333 -7.43 10.27 21.71
C LEU A 333 -8.26 9.40 22.67
N VAL A 334 -7.91 9.39 23.96
CA VAL A 334 -8.57 8.54 24.97
C VAL A 334 -10.07 8.87 25.09
N LYS A 335 -10.43 10.16 25.14
CA LYS A 335 -11.84 10.60 25.23
C LYS A 335 -12.66 10.13 24.04
N SER A 336 -12.07 10.14 22.84
CA SER A 336 -12.75 9.72 21.61
C SER A 336 -12.98 8.21 21.59
N HIS A 337 -11.96 7.40 21.90
CA HIS A 337 -12.12 5.94 22.00
C HIS A 337 -13.12 5.54 23.08
N MET A 338 -13.12 6.21 24.24
CA MET A 338 -14.08 5.91 25.31
C MET A 338 -15.53 6.18 24.92
N ARG A 339 -15.79 7.13 24.02
CA ARG A 339 -17.15 7.49 23.58
C ARG A 339 -17.69 6.57 22.48
N TYR A 340 -16.85 6.12 21.55
CA TYR A 340 -17.32 5.42 20.35
C TYR A 340 -16.79 3.98 20.19
N ASN A 341 -15.76 3.58 20.95
CA ASN A 341 -15.16 2.24 20.88
C ASN A 341 -15.49 1.36 22.10
N ARG A 342 -16.42 1.80 22.96
CA ARG A 342 -17.00 1.01 24.06
C ARG A 342 -18.51 0.89 23.86
N SER A 343 -19.05 -0.29 24.19
CA SER A 343 -20.50 -0.46 24.20
C SER A 343 -21.11 0.46 25.26
N SER A 344 -22.09 1.27 24.87
CA SER A 344 -22.84 2.14 25.80
C SER A 344 -23.65 1.37 26.85
N ARG A 345 -23.70 0.03 26.76
CA ARG A 345 -24.36 -0.85 27.74
C ARG A 345 -23.64 -0.91 29.09
N ASP A 346 -22.35 -0.59 29.16
CA ASP A 346 -21.60 -0.64 30.43
C ASP A 346 -21.62 0.67 31.21
N VAL A 347 -22.00 1.79 30.59
CA VAL A 347 -21.98 3.12 31.25
C VAL A 347 -23.23 3.34 32.11
N SER A 348 -24.35 2.66 31.79
CA SER A 348 -25.61 2.78 32.54
C SER A 348 -25.68 1.94 33.83
N LYS A 349 -24.62 1.21 34.20
CA LYS A 349 -24.59 0.37 35.42
C LYS A 349 -23.70 0.90 36.55
N VAL A 350 -23.03 2.04 36.35
CA VAL A 350 -22.16 2.65 37.39
C VAL A 350 -22.80 3.93 37.98
N ALA A 351 -24.01 4.28 37.53
CA ALA A 351 -24.83 5.35 38.10
C ALA A 351 -26.14 4.77 38.62
N SER A 352 -26.04 3.98 39.70
CA SER A 352 -27.16 3.57 40.55
C SER A 352 -26.63 3.23 41.94
#